data_AF-A0A521LR85-F1
#
_entry.id   AF-A0A521LR85-F1
#
_cell.length_a   1.000
_cell.length_b   1.000
_cell.length_c   1.000
_cell.angle_alpha   90.00
_cell.angle_beta   90.00
_cell.angle_gamma   90.00
#
_symmetry.space_group_name_H-M   'P 1'
#
loop_
_entity.id
_entity.type
_entity.pdbx_description
1 polymer ?
#
loop_
_entity_poly.entity_id
_entity_poly.type
_entity_poly.pdbx_seq_one_letter_code
_entity_poly.pdbx_strand_id
1 'polypeptide(L)' 'MDLSFNAEERAFQSEVRSFIARNLTDEMKRATALTPSVFSDPDIGMAWQRALHANGWGAPGWPVEHGGP' A
#
# COMPACT_ATOMS: atom_id res chain seq x y z
N MET A 1 16.02 -25.53 3.11
CA MET A 1 15.46 -24.19 3.36
C MET A 1 13.96 -24.31 3.16
N ASP A 2 13.18 -24.06 4.20
CA ASP A 2 11.72 -23.96 4.09
C ASP A 2 11.35 -22.52 3.75
N LEU A 3 10.50 -22.35 2.74
CA LEU A 3 10.04 -21.04 2.23
C LEU A 3 8.54 -20.83 2.48
N SER A 4 7.92 -21.70 3.29
CA SER A 4 6.51 -21.60 3.62
C SER A 4 6.25 -20.53 4.69
N PHE A 5 5.16 -19.78 4.52
CA PHE A 5 4.72 -18.82 5.52
C PHE A 5 4.13 -19.52 6.74
N ASN A 6 4.51 -19.03 7.92
CA ASN A 6 3.89 -19.38 9.19
C ASN A 6 2.48 -18.77 9.32
N ALA A 7 1.78 -19.07 10.42
CA ALA A 7 0.40 -18.63 10.62
C ALA A 7 0.27 -17.10 10.74
N GLU A 8 1.20 -16.44 11.41
CA GLU A 8 1.21 -14.98 11.59
C GLU A 8 1.47 -14.27 10.27
N GLU A 9 2.45 -14.75 9.49
CA GLU A 9 2.75 -14.23 8.15
C GLU A 9 1.56 -14.39 7.20
N ARG A 10 0.81 -15.49 7.28
CA ARG A 10 -0.42 -15.69 6.50
C ARG A 10 -1.54 -14.75 6.93
N ALA A 11 -1.70 -14.52 8.23
CA ALA A 11 -2.67 -13.57 8.76
C ALA A 11 -2.36 -12.15 8.26
N PHE A 12 -1.09 -11.72 8.36
CA PHE A 12 -0.63 -10.44 7.84
C PHE A 12 -0.81 -10.32 6.33
N GLN A 13 -0.49 -11.37 5.56
CA GLN A 13 -0.75 -11.39 4.11
C GLN A 13 -2.24 -11.16 3.80
N SER A 14 -3.14 -11.81 4.55
CA SER A 14 -4.58 -11.65 4.39
C SER A 14 -5.04 -10.22 4.70
N GLU A 15 -4.48 -9.61 5.74
CA GLU A 15 -4.73 -8.23 6.11
C GLU A 15 -4.30 -7.27 4.99
N VAL A 16 -3.06 -7.41 4.49
CA VAL A 16 -2.54 -6.57 3.40
C VAL A 16 -3.39 -6.73 2.14
N ARG A 17 -3.77 -7.97 1.77
CA ARG A 17 -4.66 -8.22 0.62
C ARG A 17 -6.02 -7.53 0.79
N SER A 18 -6.59 -7.60 1.98
CA SER A 18 -7.86 -6.97 2.30
C SER A 18 -7.76 -5.45 2.32
N PHE A 19 -6.65 -4.89 2.78
CA PHE A 19 -6.36 -3.45 2.68
C PHE A 19 -6.28 -3.00 1.22
N ILE A 20 -5.49 -3.69 0.38
CA ILE A 20 -5.34 -3.36 -1.05
C ILE A 20 -6.70 -3.43 -1.74
N ALA A 21 -7.47 -4.50 -1.53
CA ALA A 21 -8.78 -4.67 -2.17
C ALA A 21 -9.78 -3.55 -1.80
N ARG A 22 -9.73 -3.05 -0.56
CA ARG A 22 -10.60 -1.97 -0.08
C ARG A 22 -10.17 -0.58 -0.55
N ASN A 23 -8.87 -0.34 -0.71
CA ASN A 23 -8.34 1.01 -0.93
C ASN A 23 -7.85 1.26 -2.37
N LEU A 24 -7.50 0.22 -3.13
CA LEU A 24 -7.12 0.34 -4.53
C LEU A 24 -8.39 0.38 -5.40
N THR A 25 -8.93 1.58 -5.60
CA THR A 25 -10.17 1.80 -6.33
C THR A 25 -10.03 1.46 -7.81
N ASP A 26 -11.15 1.19 -8.49
CA ASP A 26 -11.13 0.90 -9.93
C ASP A 26 -10.69 2.10 -10.77
N GLU A 27 -10.94 3.33 -10.29
CA GLU A 27 -10.41 4.55 -10.89
C GLU A 27 -8.88 4.57 -10.85
N MET A 28 -8.27 4.27 -9.70
CA MET A 28 -6.82 4.22 -9.57
C MET A 28 -6.21 3.15 -10.47
N LYS A 29 -6.80 1.93 -10.50
CA LYS A 29 -6.37 0.86 -11.41
C LYS A 29 -6.42 1.31 -12.87
N ARG A 30 -7.52 1.93 -13.28
CA ARG A 30 -7.71 2.44 -14.65
C ARG A 30 -6.70 3.53 -14.98
N ALA A 31 -6.50 4.51 -14.09
CA ALA A 31 -5.57 5.60 -14.30
C ALA A 31 -4.13 5.09 -14.44
N THR A 32 -3.70 4.18 -13.56
CA THR A 32 -2.38 3.53 -13.67
C THR A 32 -2.25 2.73 -14.97
N ALA A 33 -3.27 1.98 -15.39
CA ALA A 33 -3.23 1.23 -16.65
C ALA A 33 -3.13 2.11 -17.91
N LEU A 34 -3.60 3.37 -17.83
CA LEU A 34 -3.50 4.35 -18.91
C LEU A 34 -2.25 5.24 -18.81
N THR A 35 -1.45 5.09 -17.75
CA THR A 35 -0.24 5.89 -17.53
C THR A 35 0.93 5.31 -18.35
N PRO A 36 1.49 6.04 -19.34
CA PRO A 36 2.63 5.56 -20.13
C PRO A 36 3.99 5.73 -19.43
N SER A 37 3.99 6.37 -18.25
CA SER A 37 5.15 6.68 -17.43
C SER A 37 5.15 5.85 -16.13
N VAL A 38 6.25 5.94 -15.37
CA VAL A 38 6.39 5.30 -14.06
C VAL A 38 5.49 5.95 -12.99
N PHE A 39 5.13 7.22 -13.17
CA PHE A 39 4.31 7.97 -12.23
C PHE A 39 2.92 8.22 -12.81
N SER A 40 1.88 7.80 -12.08
CA SER A 40 0.50 8.21 -12.33
C SER A 40 0.30 9.68 -12.03
N ASP A 41 -0.84 10.23 -12.47
CA ASP A 41 -1.22 11.59 -12.13
C ASP A 41 -1.13 11.84 -10.61
N PRO A 42 -0.68 13.03 -10.18
CA PRO A 42 -0.43 13.34 -8.77
C PRO A 42 -1.60 13.00 -7.85
N ASP A 43 -2.84 13.27 -8.28
CA ASP A 43 -4.04 13.02 -7.48
C ASP A 43 -4.26 11.52 -7.22
N ILE A 44 -3.96 10.66 -8.20
CA ILE A 44 -4.03 9.20 -8.08
C ILE A 44 -2.96 8.70 -7.12
N GLY A 45 -1.71 9.17 -7.28
CA GLY A 45 -0.62 8.83 -6.38
C GLY A 45 -0.89 9.29 -4.94
N MET A 46 -1.38 10.51 -4.76
CA MET A 46 -1.71 11.08 -3.45
C MET A 46 -2.86 10.35 -2.77
N ALA A 47 -3.88 9.90 -3.51
CA ALA A 47 -4.94 9.06 -2.97
C ALA A 47 -4.38 7.76 -2.37
N TRP A 48 -3.44 7.12 -3.07
CA TRP A 48 -2.77 5.91 -2.57
C TRP A 48 -1.95 6.18 -1.31
N GLN A 49 -1.14 7.24 -1.32
CA GLN A 49 -0.31 7.60 -0.16
C GLN A 49 -1.15 7.91 1.08
N ARG A 50 -2.31 8.57 0.92
CA ARG A 50 -3.24 8.83 2.03
C ARG A 50 -3.80 7.53 2.63
N ALA A 51 -4.13 6.54 1.81
CA ALA A 51 -4.63 5.24 2.28
C ALA A 51 -3.57 4.48 3.09
N LEU A 52 -2.31 4.51 2.65
CA LEU A 52 -1.18 3.93 3.39
C LEU A 52 -0.94 4.67 4.72
N HIS A 53 -0.93 6.00 4.69
CA HIS A 53 -0.76 6.82 5.89
C HIS A 53 -1.83 6.54 6.94
N ALA A 54 -3.09 6.34 6.55
CA ALA A 54 -4.17 5.99 7.47
C ALA A 54 -3.94 4.68 8.25
N ASN A 55 -3.07 3.78 7.77
CA ASN A 55 -2.67 2.55 8.45
C ASN A 55 -1.24 2.61 9.02
N GLY A 56 -0.59 3.79 9.00
CA GLY A 56 0.81 3.94 9.43
C GLY A 56 1.83 3.31 8.47
N TRP A 57 1.41 2.93 7.25
CA TRP A 57 2.23 2.17 6.31
C TRP A 57 2.99 3.02 5.29
N GLY A 58 2.88 4.34 5.36
CA GLY A 58 3.63 5.25 4.48
C GLY A 58 5.15 5.16 4.71
N ALA A 59 5.55 4.97 5.97
CA ALA A 59 6.96 4.88 6.36
C ALA A 59 7.15 4.06 7.67
N PRO A 60 6.80 2.75 7.67
CA PRO A 60 6.76 1.96 8.90
C PRO A 60 8.13 1.76 9.58
N GLY A 61 9.22 1.98 8.85
CA GLY A 61 10.58 1.89 9.38
C GLY A 61 11.22 3.22 9.75
N TRP A 62 10.51 4.35 9.63
CA TRP A 62 11.08 5.65 9.96
C TRP A 62 11.10 5.89 11.48
N PRO A 63 12.10 6.59 12.00
CA PRO A 63 12.07 7.09 13.36
C PRO A 63 10.88 8.03 13.60
N VAL A 64 10.37 8.05 14.84
CA VAL A 64 9.24 8.89 15.25
C VAL A 64 9.55 10.38 15.06
N GLU A 65 10.79 10.80 15.31
CA GLU A 65 11.26 12.17 15.08
C GLU A 65 11.18 12.62 13.61
N HIS A 66 11.00 11.67 12.69
CA HIS A 66 10.83 11.91 11.25
C HIS A 66 9.41 11.60 10.76
N GLY A 67 8.47 11.32 11.67
CA GLY A 67 7.06 11.07 11.35
C GLY A 67 6.73 9.61 11.06
N GLY A 68 7.56 8.67 11.52
CA GLY A 68 7.18 7.25 11.60
C GLY A 68 6.05 7.00 12.63
N PRO A 69 5.35 5.85 12.54
CA PRO A 69 4.29 5.46 13.48
C PRO A 69 4.80 5.15 14.89
#